data_AF-A0A5F9CCC2-F1
#
_entry.id   AF-A0A5F9CCC2-F1
#
_cell.length_a   1.000
_cell.length_b   1.000
_cell.length_c   1.000
_cell.angle_alpha   90.00
_cell.angle_beta   90.00
_cell.angle_gamma   90.00
#
_symmetry.space_group_name_H-M   'P 1'
#
loop_
_entity.id
_entity.type
_entity.pdbx_description
1 polymer ?
#
loop_
_entity_poly.entity_id
_entity_poly.type
_entity_poly.pdbx_seq_one_letter_code
_entity_poly.pdbx_strand_id
1 'polypeptide(L)'
;MPNNKRKNRGNKNKEVTMMPSNEKDTPIQDYEDDEIEEMQEADLKKLIRTLRSSQKQILELQKSLMDKIENLSRENEILRRNQNEMKQLVQQETGIVTEVKNSIDQMKNTIESLTNRMGEAEERISDLEDREQERIQSDQRKEEEIRNLKHIVGNLQDTIKKANIRVLGVPEGMEREKGLEGLFSEILAENFPGLEKDREILVQEAHRTPNKHDQKRSSPRHVVIKLSTVKHKEKILKCAREKRQITLRGSPIRLTADFSSETLKARREWRDIAQVLRENNCQPRILYPAKLSFVNEGEIKTFHCKQKLKEFVATRPALQKMLKDVLHTETQKHGHQYERR
;
A
#
# COMPACT_ATOMS: atom_id res chain seq x y z
N MET A 1 -11.85 -49.50 -12.54
CA MET A 1 -12.18 -50.50 -13.59
C MET A 1 -12.13 -49.77 -14.93
N PRO A 2 -11.46 -50.24 -15.99
CA PRO A 2 -11.25 -51.64 -16.36
C PRO A 2 -9.77 -52.09 -16.49
N ASN A 3 -9.66 -53.41 -16.70
CA ASN A 3 -8.49 -54.28 -16.90
C ASN A 3 -7.45 -53.82 -17.93
N ASN A 4 -6.18 -54.16 -17.67
CA ASN A 4 -5.43 -54.98 -18.64
C ASN A 4 -4.27 -55.75 -17.99
N LYS A 5 -4.43 -57.08 -17.87
CA LYS A 5 -3.36 -58.03 -17.58
C LYS A 5 -2.59 -58.30 -18.87
N ARG A 6 -1.27 -58.08 -18.87
CA ARG A 6 -0.36 -58.70 -19.86
C ARG A 6 0.67 -59.58 -19.14
N LYS A 7 0.62 -60.86 -19.48
CA LYS A 7 1.58 -61.93 -19.14
C LYS A 7 2.97 -61.56 -19.67
N ASN A 8 4.00 -61.62 -18.83
CA ASN A 8 5.37 -61.77 -19.31
C ASN A 8 5.80 -63.24 -19.14
N ARG A 9 6.06 -63.87 -20.29
CA ARG A 9 6.68 -65.19 -20.42
C ARG A 9 8.15 -65.06 -20.04
N GLY A 10 8.63 -66.00 -19.23
CA GLY A 10 10.02 -66.11 -18.85
C GLY A 10 10.93 -66.43 -20.03
N ASN A 11 12.18 -65.98 -19.94
CA ASN A 11 13.27 -66.52 -20.72
C ASN A 11 14.34 -66.99 -19.72
N LYS A 12 14.46 -68.32 -19.60
CA LYS A 12 15.59 -68.98 -18.94
C LYS A 12 16.74 -69.00 -19.94
N ASN A 13 17.76 -68.19 -19.75
CA ASN A 13 19.03 -68.37 -20.47
C ASN A 13 19.73 -69.60 -19.87
N LYS A 14 19.89 -70.64 -20.70
CA LYS A 14 20.75 -71.79 -20.41
C LYS A 14 22.19 -71.33 -20.56
N GLU A 15 22.98 -71.44 -19.49
CA GLU A 15 24.43 -71.55 -19.59
C GLU A 15 24.76 -72.78 -20.45
N VAL A 16 25.50 -72.57 -21.53
CA VAL A 16 26.15 -73.64 -22.29
C VAL A 16 27.61 -73.62 -21.89
N THR A 17 27.94 -74.47 -20.92
CA THR A 17 29.32 -74.84 -20.58
C THR A 17 29.87 -75.68 -21.75
N MET A 18 30.69 -75.07 -22.61
CA MET A 18 31.49 -75.80 -23.60
C MET A 18 32.69 -76.42 -22.88
N MET A 19 32.57 -77.69 -22.47
CA MET A 19 33.72 -78.55 -22.20
C MET A 19 34.36 -78.97 -23.54
N PRO A 20 35.70 -79.11 -23.63
CA PRO A 20 36.36 -79.48 -24.86
C PRO A 20 36.01 -80.93 -25.24
N SER A 21 35.68 -81.14 -26.50
CA SER A 21 35.44 -82.48 -27.05
C SER A 21 36.79 -83.19 -27.21
N ASN A 22 36.92 -84.36 -26.60
CA ASN A 22 38.04 -85.29 -26.74
C ASN A 22 38.53 -85.37 -28.19
N GLU A 23 39.83 -85.18 -28.35
CA GLU A 23 40.59 -85.64 -29.51
C GLU A 23 40.27 -87.13 -29.74
N LYS A 24 39.77 -87.43 -30.94
CA LYS A 24 39.78 -88.79 -31.44
C LYS A 24 41.21 -89.07 -31.86
N ASP A 25 41.91 -89.91 -31.09
CA ASP A 25 43.11 -90.61 -31.56
C ASP A 25 42.78 -91.27 -32.90
N THR A 26 43.31 -90.69 -33.96
CA THR A 26 43.27 -91.26 -35.30
C THR A 26 44.49 -92.17 -35.38
N PRO A 27 44.34 -93.46 -35.68
CA PRO A 27 45.47 -94.39 -35.68
C PRO A 27 46.50 -93.94 -36.72
N ILE A 28 47.77 -93.89 -36.30
CA ILE A 28 48.92 -93.77 -37.20
C ILE A 28 48.87 -95.01 -38.09
N GLN A 29 48.58 -94.79 -39.37
CA GLN A 29 48.61 -95.82 -40.39
C GLN A 29 50.09 -95.96 -40.79
N ASP A 30 50.74 -97.02 -40.31
CA ASP A 30 52.04 -97.43 -40.82
C ASP A 30 51.86 -97.74 -42.32
N TYR A 31 52.46 -96.90 -43.15
CA TYR A 31 52.61 -97.19 -44.58
C TYR A 31 53.65 -98.31 -44.69
N GLU A 32 53.23 -99.47 -45.19
CA GLU A 32 54.18 -100.46 -45.69
C GLU A 32 54.99 -99.80 -46.83
N ASP A 33 56.31 -100.00 -46.82
CA ASP A 33 57.20 -99.60 -47.91
C ASP A 33 56.79 -100.36 -49.17
N ASP A 34 55.96 -99.74 -50.02
CA ASP A 34 55.80 -100.15 -51.41
C ASP A 34 57.17 -100.09 -52.08
N GLU A 35 57.60 -101.17 -52.74
CA GLU A 35 58.85 -101.27 -53.48
C GLU A 35 59.08 -100.01 -54.33
N ILE A 36 60.11 -99.23 -53.96
CA ILE A 36 60.52 -98.05 -54.71
C ILE A 36 61.07 -98.54 -56.05
N GLU A 37 60.26 -98.49 -57.11
CA GLU A 37 60.74 -98.55 -58.49
C GLU A 37 61.84 -97.48 -58.65
N GLU A 38 63.00 -97.89 -59.17
CA GLU A 38 64.18 -97.03 -59.38
C GLU A 38 63.80 -95.75 -60.17
N MET A 39 63.62 -94.66 -59.44
CA MET A 39 63.36 -93.33 -59.99
C MET A 39 64.64 -92.82 -60.67
N GLN A 40 64.56 -92.51 -61.97
CA GLN A 40 65.70 -92.01 -62.73
C GLN A 40 66.21 -90.67 -62.15
N GLU A 41 67.53 -90.45 -62.15
CA GLU A 41 68.20 -89.30 -61.50
C GLU A 41 67.67 -87.92 -61.96
N ALA A 42 67.13 -87.85 -63.18
CA ALA A 42 66.49 -86.66 -63.74
C ALA A 42 65.18 -86.29 -63.04
N ASP A 43 64.37 -87.28 -62.65
CA ASP A 43 63.09 -87.10 -61.97
C ASP A 43 63.30 -86.73 -60.49
N LEU A 44 64.30 -87.33 -59.82
CA LEU A 44 64.72 -86.94 -58.48
C LEU A 44 65.19 -85.46 -58.43
N LYS A 45 65.98 -85.03 -59.41
CA LYS A 45 66.41 -83.61 -59.54
C LYS A 45 65.25 -82.65 -59.80
N LYS A 46 64.23 -83.08 -60.54
CA LYS A 46 63.01 -82.29 -60.80
C LYS A 46 62.17 -82.16 -59.53
N LEU A 47 61.99 -83.27 -58.79
CA LEU A 47 61.29 -83.32 -57.51
C LEU A 47 61.94 -82.40 -56.47
N ILE A 48 63.27 -82.44 -56.33
CA ILE A 48 64.03 -81.56 -55.41
C ILE A 48 63.85 -80.07 -55.77
N ARG A 49 63.79 -79.70 -57.06
CA ARG A 49 63.53 -78.31 -57.48
C ARG A 49 62.12 -77.86 -57.10
N THR A 50 61.11 -78.70 -57.33
CA THR A 50 59.72 -78.42 -56.89
C THR A 50 59.61 -78.33 -55.37
N LEU A 51 60.31 -79.20 -54.63
CA LEU A 51 60.34 -79.18 -53.16
C LEU A 51 61.00 -77.91 -52.61
N ARG A 52 62.10 -77.45 -53.22
CA ARG A 52 62.72 -76.16 -52.86
C ARG A 52 61.82 -74.97 -53.20
N SER A 53 61.10 -75.04 -54.33
CA SER A 53 60.13 -74.00 -54.71
C SER A 53 58.97 -73.92 -53.73
N SER A 54 58.39 -75.06 -53.34
CA SER A 54 57.30 -75.12 -52.37
C SER A 54 57.75 -74.69 -50.97
N GLN A 55 58.94 -75.10 -50.52
CA GLN A 55 59.53 -74.62 -49.27
C GLN A 55 59.70 -73.10 -49.25
N LYS A 56 60.15 -72.49 -50.34
CA LYS A 56 60.29 -71.03 -50.44
C LYS A 56 58.93 -70.32 -50.33
N GLN A 57 57.90 -70.83 -51.00
CA GLN A 57 56.52 -70.30 -50.90
C GLN A 57 55.97 -70.44 -49.47
N ILE A 58 56.22 -71.58 -48.81
CA ILE A 58 55.83 -71.80 -47.40
C ILE A 58 56.50 -70.77 -46.49
N LEU A 59 57.80 -70.53 -46.67
CA LEU A 59 58.54 -69.55 -45.87
C LEU A 59 58.00 -68.12 -46.04
N GLU A 60 57.63 -67.76 -47.27
CA GLU A 60 57.10 -66.45 -47.63
C GLU A 60 55.67 -66.25 -47.07
N LEU A 61 54.84 -67.30 -47.12
CA LEU A 61 53.54 -67.34 -46.45
C LEU A 61 53.68 -67.23 -44.94
N GLN A 62 54.62 -67.97 -44.32
CA GLN A 62 54.88 -67.90 -42.89
C GLN A 62 55.28 -66.48 -42.45
N LYS A 63 56.15 -65.81 -43.22
CA LYS A 63 56.54 -64.43 -42.95
C LYS A 63 55.36 -63.46 -43.05
N SER A 64 54.56 -63.57 -44.11
CA SER A 64 53.34 -62.77 -44.28
C SER A 64 52.34 -62.98 -43.13
N LEU A 65 52.21 -64.23 -42.66
CA LEU A 65 51.32 -64.60 -41.57
C LEU A 65 51.81 -64.02 -40.23
N MET A 66 53.12 -64.04 -39.98
CA MET A 66 53.74 -63.41 -38.82
C MET A 66 53.51 -61.89 -38.81
N ASP A 67 53.72 -61.21 -39.94
CA ASP A 67 53.47 -59.76 -40.06
C ASP A 67 52.00 -59.41 -39.76
N LYS A 68 51.05 -60.24 -40.23
CA LYS A 68 49.62 -60.08 -39.92
C LYS A 68 49.32 -60.31 -38.44
N ILE A 69 49.91 -61.33 -37.81
CA ILE A 69 49.75 -61.59 -36.37
C ILE A 69 50.29 -60.41 -35.55
N GLU A 70 51.43 -59.84 -35.95
CA GLU A 70 52.01 -58.70 -35.26
C GLU A 70 51.14 -57.44 -35.41
N ASN A 71 50.62 -57.17 -36.61
CA ASN A 71 49.68 -56.07 -36.85
C ASN A 71 48.39 -56.23 -36.02
N LEU A 72 47.78 -57.42 -36.02
CA LEU A 72 46.59 -57.71 -35.20
C LEU A 72 46.86 -57.59 -33.70
N SER A 73 48.08 -57.92 -33.26
CA SER A 73 48.49 -57.77 -31.86
C SER A 73 48.58 -56.29 -31.48
N ARG A 74 49.19 -55.46 -32.33
CA ARG A 74 49.23 -54.00 -32.14
C ARG A 74 47.83 -53.38 -32.12
N GLU A 75 46.96 -53.82 -33.03
CA GLU A 75 45.57 -53.33 -33.12
C GLU A 75 44.75 -53.73 -31.87
N ASN A 76 44.93 -54.95 -31.37
CA ASN A 76 44.32 -55.40 -30.11
C ASN A 76 44.81 -54.62 -28.89
N GLU A 77 46.09 -54.24 -28.83
CA GLU A 77 46.59 -53.37 -27.76
C GLU A 77 45.94 -52.00 -27.78
N ILE A 78 45.79 -51.39 -28.96
CA ILE A 78 45.11 -50.09 -29.12
C ILE A 78 43.65 -50.20 -28.69
N LEU A 79 42.94 -51.25 -29.14
CA LEU A 79 41.57 -51.53 -28.73
C LEU A 79 41.44 -51.66 -27.20
N ARG A 80 42.36 -52.38 -26.54
CA ARG A 80 42.37 -52.50 -25.07
C ARG A 80 42.61 -51.17 -24.37
N ARG A 81 43.53 -50.34 -24.86
CA ARG A 81 43.76 -48.98 -24.30
C ARG A 81 42.50 -48.13 -24.43
N ASN A 82 41.94 -48.04 -25.64
CA ASN A 82 40.70 -47.29 -25.89
C ASN A 82 39.54 -47.79 -25.04
N GLN A 83 39.42 -49.11 -24.84
CA GLN A 83 38.37 -49.69 -24.01
C GLN A 83 38.53 -49.34 -22.53
N ASN A 84 39.76 -49.21 -22.03
CA ASN A 84 40.03 -48.77 -20.67
C ASN A 84 39.77 -47.26 -20.48
N GLU A 85 40.18 -46.44 -21.43
CA GLU A 85 39.88 -44.99 -21.44
C GLU A 85 38.37 -44.74 -21.46
N MET A 86 37.64 -45.46 -22.31
CA MET A 86 36.19 -45.37 -22.38
C MET A 86 35.52 -45.79 -21.06
N LYS A 87 36.02 -46.83 -20.39
CA LYS A 87 35.53 -47.21 -19.05
C LYS A 87 35.76 -46.11 -18.02
N GLN A 88 36.92 -45.46 -18.01
CA GLN A 88 37.20 -44.34 -17.11
C GLN A 88 36.27 -43.15 -17.37
N LEU A 89 36.06 -42.79 -18.64
CA LEU A 89 35.15 -41.70 -19.01
C LEU A 89 33.71 -41.98 -18.56
N VAL A 90 33.19 -43.19 -18.79
CA VAL A 90 31.84 -43.56 -18.32
C VAL A 90 31.76 -43.53 -16.78
N GLN A 91 32.81 -43.95 -16.08
CA GLN A 91 32.85 -43.87 -14.61
C GLN A 91 32.80 -42.41 -14.12
N GLN A 92 33.51 -41.50 -14.79
CA GLN A 92 33.49 -40.08 -14.47
C GLN A 92 32.13 -39.44 -14.78
N GLU A 93 31.56 -39.71 -15.96
CA GLU A 93 30.23 -39.21 -16.34
C GLU A 93 29.16 -39.70 -15.37
N THR A 94 29.19 -40.98 -14.98
CA THR A 94 28.23 -41.51 -13.99
C THR A 94 28.34 -40.81 -12.65
N GLY A 95 29.56 -40.49 -12.18
CA GLY A 95 29.78 -39.68 -10.99
C GLY A 95 29.14 -38.28 -11.09
N ILE A 96 29.43 -37.56 -12.17
CA ILE A 96 28.86 -36.22 -12.41
C ILE A 96 27.33 -36.28 -12.47
N VAL A 97 26.76 -37.26 -13.18
CA VAL A 97 25.31 -37.44 -13.27
C VAL A 97 24.69 -37.69 -11.90
N THR A 98 25.35 -38.45 -11.02
CA THR A 98 24.86 -38.65 -9.65
C THR A 98 24.89 -37.38 -8.80
N GLU A 99 25.96 -36.56 -8.89
CA GLU A 99 26.04 -35.28 -8.17
C GLU A 99 25.00 -34.27 -8.65
N VAL A 100 24.81 -34.17 -9.97
CA VAL A 100 23.79 -33.32 -10.58
C VAL A 100 22.40 -33.76 -10.12
N LYS A 101 22.13 -35.07 -10.13
CA LYS A 101 20.85 -35.61 -9.65
C LYS A 101 20.58 -35.24 -8.18
N ASN A 102 21.57 -35.43 -7.31
CA ASN A 102 21.45 -35.05 -5.89
C ASN A 102 21.17 -33.55 -5.72
N SER A 103 21.83 -32.71 -6.51
CA SER A 103 21.61 -31.26 -6.49
C SER A 103 20.20 -30.89 -6.97
N ILE A 104 19.69 -31.55 -8.01
CA ILE A 104 18.32 -31.38 -8.50
C ILE A 104 17.29 -31.78 -7.43
N ASP A 105 17.50 -32.89 -6.74
CA ASP A 105 16.60 -33.34 -5.68
C ASP A 105 16.59 -32.36 -4.50
N GLN A 106 17.74 -31.82 -4.12
CA GLN A 106 17.83 -30.75 -3.11
C GLN A 106 17.08 -29.49 -3.56
N MET A 107 17.30 -29.02 -4.78
CA MET A 107 16.57 -27.86 -5.32
C MET A 107 15.07 -28.09 -5.32
N LYS A 108 14.60 -29.27 -5.75
CA LYS A 108 13.18 -29.62 -5.77
C LYS A 108 12.56 -29.49 -4.37
N ASN A 109 13.21 -30.02 -3.35
CA ASN A 109 12.72 -29.93 -1.97
C ASN A 109 12.67 -28.46 -1.48
N THR A 110 13.66 -27.63 -1.84
CA THR A 110 13.64 -26.21 -1.48
C THR A 110 12.52 -25.45 -2.18
N ILE A 111 12.26 -25.74 -3.46
CA ILE A 111 11.17 -25.12 -4.23
C ILE A 111 9.82 -25.50 -3.63
N GLU A 112 9.62 -26.77 -3.27
CA GLU A 112 8.39 -27.24 -2.62
C GLU A 112 8.16 -26.53 -1.28
N SER A 113 9.21 -26.45 -0.44
CA SER A 113 9.14 -25.71 0.82
C SER A 113 8.81 -24.22 0.62
N LEU A 114 9.43 -23.56 -0.36
CA LEU A 114 9.15 -22.16 -0.68
C LEU A 114 7.72 -21.96 -1.21
N THR A 115 7.22 -22.90 -2.01
CA THR A 115 5.85 -22.85 -2.55
C THR A 115 4.81 -22.91 -1.44
N ASN A 116 5.00 -23.81 -0.47
CA ASN A 116 4.12 -23.90 0.70
C ASN A 116 4.14 -22.62 1.54
N ARG A 117 5.34 -22.09 1.83
CA ARG A 117 5.48 -20.82 2.55
C ARG A 117 4.89 -19.63 1.79
N MET A 118 4.94 -19.64 0.47
CA MET A 118 4.32 -18.62 -0.37
C MET A 118 2.79 -18.67 -0.23
N GLY A 119 2.19 -19.86 -0.32
CA GLY A 119 0.74 -20.04 -0.14
C GLY A 119 0.27 -19.57 1.23
N GLU A 120 0.99 -19.92 2.30
CA GLU A 120 0.69 -19.42 3.66
C GLU A 120 0.79 -17.89 3.76
N ALA A 121 1.74 -17.28 3.05
CA ALA A 121 1.89 -15.83 3.02
C ALA A 121 0.76 -15.16 2.24
N GLU A 122 0.35 -15.73 1.10
CA GLU A 122 -0.76 -15.25 0.27
C GLU A 122 -2.08 -15.30 1.03
N GLU A 123 -2.38 -16.39 1.74
CA GLU A 123 -3.57 -16.51 2.58
C GLU A 123 -3.58 -15.45 3.70
N ARG A 124 -2.45 -15.30 4.40
CA ARG A 124 -2.31 -14.25 5.43
C ARG A 124 -2.45 -12.84 4.87
N ILE A 125 -2.01 -12.58 3.64
CA ILE A 125 -2.18 -11.29 2.98
C ILE A 125 -3.66 -11.07 2.66
N SER A 126 -4.35 -12.07 2.10
CA SER A 126 -5.79 -12.00 1.82
C SER A 126 -6.59 -11.68 3.09
N ASP A 127 -6.32 -12.39 4.20
CA ASP A 127 -6.98 -12.13 5.49
C ASP A 127 -6.71 -10.72 6.02
N LEU A 128 -5.50 -10.19 5.79
CA LEU A 128 -5.14 -8.83 6.19
C LEU A 128 -5.84 -7.78 5.32
N GLU A 129 -5.95 -8.02 4.02
CA GLU A 129 -6.66 -7.14 3.09
C GLU A 129 -8.15 -7.03 3.44
N ASP A 130 -8.81 -8.16 3.74
CA ASP A 130 -10.21 -8.17 4.17
C ASP A 130 -10.41 -7.40 5.48
N ARG A 131 -9.55 -7.64 6.47
CA ARG A 131 -9.58 -6.92 7.76
C ARG A 131 -9.30 -5.44 7.61
N GLU A 132 -8.44 -5.04 6.70
CA GLU A 132 -8.16 -3.64 6.42
C GLU A 132 -9.37 -2.96 5.77
N GLN A 133 -10.04 -3.64 4.85
CA GLN A 133 -11.25 -3.13 4.23
C GLN A 133 -12.39 -2.95 5.26
N GLU A 134 -12.54 -3.88 6.21
CA GLU A 134 -13.48 -3.72 7.33
C GLU A 134 -13.13 -2.52 8.24
N ARG A 135 -11.84 -2.30 8.51
CA ARG A 135 -11.35 -1.15 9.29
C ARG A 135 -11.66 0.16 8.58
N ILE A 136 -11.36 0.26 7.28
CA ILE A 136 -11.66 1.45 6.47
C ILE A 136 -13.16 1.78 6.53
N GLN A 137 -14.03 0.79 6.35
CA GLN A 137 -15.48 0.99 6.46
C GLN A 137 -15.93 1.38 7.88
N SER A 138 -15.30 0.81 8.92
CA SER A 138 -15.56 1.18 10.31
C SER A 138 -15.18 2.64 10.58
N ASP A 139 -14.02 3.06 10.09
CA ASP A 139 -13.50 4.41 10.33
C ASP A 139 -14.28 5.46 9.55
N GLN A 140 -14.71 5.18 8.32
CA GLN A 140 -15.64 6.04 7.58
C GLN A 140 -16.95 6.27 8.34
N ARG A 141 -17.53 5.21 8.94
CA ARG A 141 -18.74 5.31 9.78
C ARG A 141 -18.50 6.15 11.03
N LYS A 142 -17.40 5.91 11.74
CA LYS A 142 -17.03 6.71 12.93
C LYS A 142 -16.77 8.17 12.59
N GLU A 143 -16.13 8.45 11.47
CA GLU A 143 -15.90 9.81 11.03
C GLU A 143 -17.21 10.55 10.74
N GLU A 144 -18.18 9.88 10.10
CA GLU A 144 -19.50 10.44 9.87
C GLU A 144 -20.23 10.72 11.20
N GLU A 145 -20.17 9.78 12.14
CA GLU A 145 -20.72 9.97 13.48
C GLU A 145 -20.06 11.14 14.21
N ILE A 146 -18.73 11.24 14.17
CA ILE A 146 -17.99 12.36 14.77
C ILE A 146 -18.37 13.68 14.11
N ARG A 147 -18.54 13.73 12.79
CA ARG A 147 -19.01 14.93 12.08
C ARG A 147 -20.42 15.33 12.56
N ASN A 148 -21.32 14.37 12.69
CA ASN A 148 -22.68 14.59 13.17
C ASN A 148 -22.69 15.06 14.63
N LEU A 149 -21.93 14.42 15.51
CA LEU A 149 -21.79 14.80 16.91
C LEU A 149 -21.20 16.20 17.06
N LYS A 150 -20.16 16.56 16.31
CA LYS A 150 -19.60 17.92 16.30
C LYS A 150 -20.65 18.96 15.92
N HIS A 151 -21.46 18.67 14.90
CA HIS A 151 -22.55 19.56 14.49
C HIS A 151 -23.63 19.69 15.58
N ILE A 152 -24.03 18.59 16.21
CA ILE A 152 -25.02 18.58 17.30
C ILE A 152 -24.49 19.39 18.51
N VAL A 153 -23.25 19.13 18.93
CA VAL A 153 -22.61 19.85 20.04
C VAL A 153 -22.53 21.35 19.75
N GLY A 154 -22.14 21.74 18.53
CA GLY A 154 -22.15 23.15 18.12
C GLY A 154 -23.53 23.80 18.24
N ASN A 155 -24.57 23.14 17.74
CA ASN A 155 -25.95 23.61 17.82
C ASN A 155 -26.48 23.71 19.25
N LEU A 156 -26.16 22.74 20.11
CA LEU A 156 -26.51 22.75 21.53
C LEU A 156 -25.81 23.91 22.25
N GLN A 157 -24.51 24.10 22.00
CA GLN A 157 -23.77 25.22 22.57
C GLN A 157 -24.36 26.57 22.17
N ASP A 158 -24.71 26.76 20.90
CA ASP A 158 -25.36 27.99 20.43
C ASP A 158 -26.74 28.17 21.05
N THR A 159 -27.50 27.09 21.25
CA THR A 159 -28.80 27.12 21.92
C THR A 159 -28.68 27.55 23.39
N ILE A 160 -27.71 26.99 24.12
CA ILE A 160 -27.43 27.36 25.52
C ILE A 160 -26.96 28.82 25.61
N LYS A 161 -26.12 29.25 24.67
CA LYS A 161 -25.58 30.63 24.61
C LYS A 161 -26.54 31.63 23.96
N LYS A 162 -27.73 31.19 23.53
CA LYS A 162 -28.64 32.01 22.73
C LYS A 162 -29.05 33.30 23.46
N ALA A 163 -29.20 33.26 24.79
CA ALA A 163 -29.53 34.41 25.62
C ALA A 163 -28.31 35.16 26.19
N ASN A 164 -27.08 34.73 25.86
CA ASN A 164 -25.86 35.28 26.43
C ASN A 164 -25.35 36.51 25.65
N ILE A 165 -24.89 37.52 26.39
CA ILE A 165 -24.11 38.66 25.92
C ILE A 165 -22.68 38.52 26.46
N ARG A 166 -21.70 38.79 25.60
CA ARG A 166 -20.29 38.87 25.98
C ARG A 166 -19.82 40.32 25.95
N VAL A 167 -19.35 40.80 27.10
CA VAL A 167 -18.79 42.14 27.30
C VAL A 167 -17.26 42.06 27.30
N LEU A 168 -16.63 42.85 26.46
CA LEU A 168 -15.18 42.92 26.32
C LEU A 168 -14.68 44.29 26.80
N GLY A 169 -13.51 44.30 27.43
CA GLY A 169 -12.84 45.53 27.87
C GLY A 169 -13.20 45.99 29.29
N VAL A 170 -13.94 45.19 30.06
CA VAL A 170 -14.21 45.49 31.48
C VAL A 170 -12.93 45.23 32.29
N PRO A 171 -12.32 46.23 32.94
CA PRO A 171 -11.14 46.03 33.79
C PRO A 171 -11.39 45.03 34.91
N GLU A 172 -10.36 44.27 35.29
CA GLU A 172 -10.47 43.30 36.39
C GLU A 172 -10.66 44.02 37.73
N GLY A 173 -11.59 43.53 38.56
CA GLY A 173 -11.82 44.06 39.92
C GLY A 173 -12.90 45.14 40.01
N MET A 174 -13.42 45.65 38.89
CA MET A 174 -14.60 46.55 38.92
C MET A 174 -15.84 45.86 39.49
N GLU A 175 -15.90 44.53 39.42
CA GLU A 175 -17.00 43.73 39.95
C GLU A 175 -17.07 43.68 41.48
N ARG A 176 -16.05 44.15 42.21
CA ARG A 176 -15.99 44.04 43.68
C ARG A 176 -17.06 44.85 44.41
N GLU A 177 -17.53 45.94 43.81
CA GLU A 177 -18.46 46.87 44.46
C GLU A 177 -19.91 46.40 44.34
N LYS A 178 -20.39 46.17 43.11
CA LYS A 178 -21.80 45.86 42.81
C LYS A 178 -22.01 44.51 42.12
N GLY A 179 -20.97 43.68 42.04
CA GLY A 179 -20.99 42.46 41.24
C GLY A 179 -21.04 42.75 39.73
N LEU A 180 -21.00 41.68 38.93
CA LEU A 180 -21.10 41.77 37.47
C LEU A 180 -22.50 42.19 36.99
N GLU A 181 -23.54 41.85 37.77
CA GLU A 181 -24.93 42.23 37.48
C GLU A 181 -25.13 43.74 37.65
N GLY A 182 -24.65 44.31 38.75
CA GLY A 182 -24.72 45.76 38.98
C GLY A 182 -23.91 46.55 37.95
N LEU A 183 -22.74 46.05 37.55
CA LEU A 183 -21.99 46.64 36.44
C LEU A 183 -22.77 46.60 35.12
N PHE A 184 -23.52 45.54 34.86
CA PHE A 184 -24.35 45.49 33.66
C PHE A 184 -25.48 46.51 33.70
N SER A 185 -26.12 46.70 34.85
CA SER A 185 -27.09 47.78 35.05
C SER A 185 -26.48 49.16 34.82
N GLU A 186 -25.24 49.41 35.27
CA GLU A 186 -24.51 50.65 34.96
C GLU A 186 -24.30 50.82 33.45
N ILE A 187 -23.88 49.76 32.74
CA ILE A 187 -23.72 49.80 31.27
C ILE A 187 -25.05 50.17 30.59
N LEU A 188 -26.17 49.58 31.03
CA LEU A 188 -27.49 49.87 30.46
C LEU A 188 -27.90 51.33 30.71
N ALA A 189 -27.76 51.83 31.94
CA ALA A 189 -28.12 53.20 32.30
C ALA A 189 -27.24 54.25 31.59
N GLU A 190 -25.93 54.01 31.50
CA GLU A 190 -24.99 54.92 30.82
C GLU A 190 -25.20 54.94 29.30
N ASN A 191 -25.61 53.81 28.70
CA ASN A 191 -25.62 53.68 27.26
C ASN A 191 -26.96 53.70 26.57
N PHE A 192 -28.01 53.21 27.22
CA PHE A 192 -29.30 52.96 26.62
C PHE A 192 -30.41 53.56 27.50
N PRO A 193 -30.51 54.91 27.56
CA PRO A 193 -31.51 55.57 28.38
C PRO A 193 -32.91 55.08 28.00
N GLY A 194 -33.65 54.58 28.99
CA GLY A 194 -34.98 54.00 28.83
C GLY A 194 -35.02 52.46 28.81
N LEU A 195 -33.92 51.79 28.46
CA LEU A 195 -33.80 50.34 28.70
C LEU A 195 -33.49 50.05 30.17
N GLU A 196 -32.90 50.99 30.92
CA GLU A 196 -32.62 50.76 32.35
C GLU A 196 -33.89 50.63 33.21
N LYS A 197 -35.00 51.23 32.75
CA LYS A 197 -36.30 51.21 33.46
C LYS A 197 -37.12 49.95 33.17
N ASP A 198 -36.68 49.16 32.20
CA ASP A 198 -37.33 47.94 31.76
C ASP A 198 -37.04 46.82 32.78
N ARG A 199 -37.91 46.71 33.80
CA ARG A 199 -37.80 45.71 34.88
C ARG A 199 -37.87 44.26 34.37
N GLU A 200 -38.23 44.05 33.11
CA GLU A 200 -38.27 42.73 32.47
C GLU A 200 -36.87 42.23 32.06
N ILE A 201 -35.86 43.12 31.97
CA ILE A 201 -34.48 42.75 31.68
C ILE A 201 -33.83 42.16 32.93
N LEU A 202 -34.02 40.86 33.12
CA LEU A 202 -33.44 40.09 34.22
C LEU A 202 -32.16 39.38 33.78
N VAL A 203 -31.11 39.52 34.60
CA VAL A 203 -29.88 38.74 34.50
C VAL A 203 -30.08 37.45 35.30
N GLN A 204 -29.82 36.31 34.67
CA GLN A 204 -29.86 35.00 35.34
C GLN A 204 -28.49 34.60 35.91
N GLU A 205 -27.43 34.96 35.20
CA GLU A 205 -26.07 34.59 35.56
C GLU A 205 -25.09 35.59 34.96
N ALA A 206 -24.06 35.96 35.70
CA ALA A 206 -22.96 36.75 35.18
C ALA A 206 -21.62 36.22 35.72
N HIS A 207 -20.66 35.95 34.83
CA HIS A 207 -19.35 35.44 35.21
C HIS A 207 -18.23 35.91 34.26
N ARG A 208 -16.99 35.86 34.73
CA ARG A 208 -15.79 36.09 33.91
C ARG A 208 -15.38 34.81 33.19
N THR A 209 -14.95 34.92 31.93
CA THR A 209 -14.45 33.77 31.16
C THR A 209 -13.09 34.09 30.50
N PRO A 210 -12.09 33.21 30.64
CA PRO A 210 -12.08 31.96 31.44
C PRO A 210 -12.18 32.20 32.96
N ASN A 211 -12.67 31.19 33.71
CA ASN A 211 -12.86 31.32 35.16
C ASN A 211 -11.53 31.58 35.91
N LYS A 212 -10.44 30.97 35.44
CA LYS A 212 -9.09 31.20 35.99
C LYS A 212 -8.47 32.44 35.35
N HIS A 213 -7.95 33.33 36.18
CA HIS A 213 -7.21 34.50 35.73
C HIS A 213 -5.77 34.09 35.38
N ASP A 214 -5.34 34.39 34.15
CA ASP A 214 -3.97 34.20 33.72
C ASP A 214 -3.21 35.53 33.87
N GLN A 215 -2.29 35.59 34.84
CA GLN A 215 -1.50 36.80 35.12
C GLN A 215 -0.60 37.22 33.95
N LYS A 216 -0.28 36.31 33.03
CA LYS A 216 0.52 36.63 31.84
C LYS A 216 -0.27 37.38 30.77
N ARG A 217 -1.60 37.41 30.87
CA ARG A 217 -2.47 38.04 29.89
C ARG A 217 -2.70 39.51 30.25
N SER A 218 -2.25 40.41 29.38
CA SER A 218 -2.44 41.86 29.57
C SER A 218 -3.87 42.34 29.32
N SER A 219 -4.66 41.61 28.52
CA SER A 219 -6.05 41.96 28.24
C SER A 219 -7.00 41.45 29.34
N PRO A 220 -7.94 42.27 29.84
CA PRO A 220 -8.94 41.81 30.80
C PRO A 220 -9.78 40.63 30.29
N ARG A 221 -10.22 39.74 31.19
CA ARG A 221 -11.11 38.63 30.82
C ARG A 221 -12.47 39.16 30.38
N HIS A 222 -13.11 38.41 29.49
CA HIS A 222 -14.45 38.78 29.03
C HIS A 222 -15.48 38.46 30.12
N VAL A 223 -16.53 39.26 30.20
CA VAL A 223 -17.69 38.98 31.04
C VAL A 223 -18.78 38.36 30.17
N VAL A 224 -19.37 37.26 30.62
CA VAL A 224 -20.54 36.63 30.00
C VAL A 224 -21.73 36.88 30.92
N ILE A 225 -22.81 37.37 30.32
CA ILE A 225 -24.06 37.73 31.01
C ILE A 225 -25.18 36.96 30.32
N LYS A 226 -25.84 36.08 31.07
CA LYS A 226 -27.00 35.32 30.62
C LYS A 226 -28.27 36.06 31.01
N LEU A 227 -29.06 36.44 30.02
CA LEU A 227 -30.35 37.08 30.24
C LEU A 227 -31.48 36.05 30.31
N SER A 228 -32.59 36.43 30.95
CA SER A 228 -33.80 35.59 31.02
C SER A 228 -34.42 35.32 29.66
N THR A 229 -34.38 36.28 28.74
CA THR A 229 -34.96 36.15 27.41
C THR A 229 -34.01 36.57 26.29
N VAL A 230 -34.13 35.88 25.16
CA VAL A 230 -33.37 36.20 23.94
C VAL A 230 -33.81 37.54 23.34
N LYS A 231 -35.08 37.94 23.54
CA LYS A 231 -35.61 39.23 23.05
C LYS A 231 -34.85 40.41 23.65
N HIS A 232 -34.60 40.38 24.96
CA HIS A 232 -33.82 41.43 25.64
C HIS A 232 -32.38 41.48 25.12
N LYS A 233 -31.74 40.32 24.93
CA LYS A 233 -30.42 40.26 24.29
C LYS A 233 -30.41 40.94 22.93
N GLU A 234 -31.35 40.61 22.05
CA GLU A 234 -31.41 41.16 20.70
C GLU A 234 -31.67 42.67 20.70
N LYS A 235 -32.56 43.15 21.56
CA LYS A 235 -32.84 44.58 21.78
C LYS A 235 -31.57 45.33 22.22
N ILE A 236 -30.86 44.84 23.23
CA ILE A 236 -29.63 45.45 23.74
C ILE A 236 -28.53 45.47 22.67
N LEU A 237 -28.30 44.34 21.98
CA LEU A 237 -27.30 44.27 20.91
C LEU A 237 -27.66 45.12 19.69
N LYS A 238 -28.94 45.37 19.42
CA LYS A 238 -29.40 46.30 18.39
C LYS A 238 -29.05 47.73 18.76
N CYS A 239 -29.45 48.18 19.96
CA CYS A 239 -29.13 49.50 20.48
C CYS A 239 -27.60 49.73 20.53
N ALA A 240 -26.84 48.70 20.91
CA ALA A 240 -25.38 48.77 20.95
C ALA A 240 -24.75 49.03 19.57
N ARG A 241 -25.30 48.43 18.51
CA ARG A 241 -24.83 48.66 17.13
C ARG A 241 -25.19 50.05 16.62
N GLU A 242 -26.37 50.56 16.99
CA GLU A 242 -26.85 51.89 16.61
C GLU A 242 -26.01 52.99 17.28
N LYS A 243 -25.70 52.84 18.57
CA LYS A 243 -24.88 53.79 19.32
C LYS A 243 -23.40 53.79 18.89
N ARG A 244 -22.89 52.68 18.34
CA ARG A 244 -21.49 52.43 17.89
C ARG A 244 -20.42 52.44 19.00
N GLN A 245 -20.46 53.39 19.93
CA GLN A 245 -19.52 53.53 21.04
C GLN A 245 -20.24 53.28 22.37
N ILE A 246 -19.81 52.23 23.08
CA ILE A 246 -20.35 51.86 24.40
C ILE A 246 -19.25 52.11 25.42
N THR A 247 -19.60 52.76 26.53
CA THR A 247 -18.69 53.09 27.62
C THR A 247 -19.16 52.51 28.94
N LEU A 248 -18.23 52.27 29.86
CA LEU A 248 -18.49 51.95 31.26
C LEU A 248 -17.61 52.87 32.10
N ARG A 249 -18.22 53.78 32.85
CA ARG A 249 -17.52 54.81 33.64
C ARG A 249 -16.53 55.59 32.76
N GLY A 250 -16.94 55.92 31.53
CA GLY A 250 -16.10 56.59 30.54
C GLY A 250 -15.08 55.70 29.80
N SER A 251 -14.87 54.45 30.21
CA SER A 251 -13.95 53.52 29.52
C SER A 251 -14.64 52.79 28.37
N PRO A 252 -14.04 52.69 27.17
CA PRO A 252 -14.69 52.04 26.03
C PRO A 252 -14.78 50.52 26.23
N ILE A 253 -15.98 49.98 26.00
CA ILE A 253 -16.27 48.55 26.07
C ILE A 253 -16.97 48.07 24.79
N ARG A 254 -17.04 46.75 24.59
CA ARG A 254 -17.72 46.16 23.44
C ARG A 254 -18.70 45.07 23.85
N LEU A 255 -19.95 45.22 23.41
CA LEU A 255 -21.01 44.22 23.58
C LEU A 255 -21.10 43.35 22.33
N THR A 256 -21.03 42.04 22.51
CA THR A 256 -21.13 41.06 21.42
C THR A 256 -22.04 39.90 21.82
N ALA A 257 -22.58 39.18 20.84
CA ALA A 257 -23.26 37.92 21.12
C ALA A 257 -22.23 36.83 21.43
N ASP A 258 -22.55 35.97 22.39
CA ASP A 258 -21.78 34.77 22.69
C ASP A 258 -22.23 33.62 21.77
N PHE A 259 -21.27 32.91 21.17
CA PHE A 259 -21.48 31.87 20.15
C PHE A 259 -20.54 30.68 20.40
N SER A 260 -20.84 29.54 19.78
CA SER A 260 -19.92 28.42 19.63
C SER A 260 -18.70 28.80 18.77
N SER A 261 -17.64 28.00 18.87
CA SER A 261 -16.40 28.27 18.13
C SER A 261 -16.59 28.13 16.62
N GLU A 262 -17.45 27.18 16.24
CA GLU A 262 -17.88 26.82 14.91
C GLU A 262 -18.69 27.96 14.29
N THR A 263 -19.68 28.47 15.03
CA THR A 263 -20.49 29.62 14.59
C THR A 263 -19.65 30.89 14.46
N LEU A 264 -18.70 31.12 15.38
CA LEU A 264 -17.76 32.24 15.23
C LEU A 264 -16.87 32.09 13.99
N LYS A 265 -16.44 30.87 13.65
CA LYS A 265 -15.67 30.60 12.43
C LYS A 265 -16.51 30.87 11.19
N ALA A 266 -17.71 30.31 11.10
CA ALA A 266 -18.63 30.57 9.98
C ALA A 266 -18.95 32.06 9.82
N ARG A 267 -19.14 32.80 10.93
CA ARG A 267 -19.34 34.26 10.87
C ARG A 267 -18.11 35.03 10.38
N ARG A 268 -16.90 34.55 10.65
CA ARG A 268 -15.66 35.17 10.13
C ARG A 268 -15.55 34.96 8.62
N GLU A 269 -15.92 33.79 8.12
CA GLU A 269 -15.94 33.49 6.67
C GLU A 269 -16.89 34.44 5.91
N TRP A 270 -18.00 34.84 6.54
CA TRP A 270 -18.90 35.84 5.98
C TRP A 270 -18.39 37.28 6.04
N ARG A 271 -17.36 37.60 6.83
CA ARG A 271 -16.91 38.98 7.07
C ARG A 271 -16.43 39.64 5.79
N ASP A 272 -15.54 38.98 5.07
CA ASP A 272 -14.91 39.53 3.86
C ASP A 272 -15.96 39.67 2.76
N ILE A 273 -16.87 38.69 2.65
CA ILE A 273 -17.99 38.71 1.69
C ILE A 273 -18.94 39.87 2.02
N ALA A 274 -19.28 40.05 3.30
CA ALA A 274 -20.15 41.12 3.75
C ALA A 274 -19.51 42.50 3.61
N GLN A 275 -18.18 42.61 3.57
CA GLN A 275 -17.50 43.86 3.28
C GLN A 275 -17.70 44.25 1.81
N VAL A 276 -17.39 43.34 0.88
CA VAL A 276 -17.57 43.60 -0.56
C VAL A 276 -19.02 43.88 -0.91
N LEU A 277 -19.98 43.14 -0.33
CA LEU A 277 -21.41 43.40 -0.52
C LEU A 277 -21.84 44.77 0.03
N ARG A 278 -21.17 45.28 1.06
CA ARG A 278 -21.46 46.62 1.61
C ARG A 278 -20.95 47.71 0.69
N GLU A 279 -19.77 47.53 0.12
CA GLU A 279 -19.17 48.45 -0.86
C GLU A 279 -20.01 48.54 -2.14
N ASN A 280 -20.78 47.49 -2.46
CA ASN A 280 -21.68 47.44 -3.61
C ASN A 280 -23.17 47.70 -3.27
N ASN A 281 -23.46 48.33 -2.13
CA ASN A 281 -24.82 48.73 -1.71
C ASN A 281 -25.85 47.58 -1.54
N CYS A 282 -25.41 46.33 -1.37
CA CYS A 282 -26.30 45.18 -1.20
C CYS A 282 -26.83 44.99 0.23
N GLN A 283 -26.58 45.94 1.15
CA GLN A 283 -27.08 45.93 2.53
C GLN A 283 -26.91 44.59 3.28
N PRO A 284 -25.69 44.06 3.40
CA PRO A 284 -25.47 42.73 3.97
C PRO A 284 -25.75 42.70 5.49
N ARG A 285 -26.38 41.60 5.94
CA ARG A 285 -26.69 41.30 7.34
C ARG A 285 -26.28 39.87 7.68
N ILE A 286 -25.55 39.69 8.78
CA ILE A 286 -25.18 38.37 9.30
C ILE A 286 -26.16 37.98 10.42
N LEU A 287 -27.13 37.15 10.09
CA LEU A 287 -28.20 36.69 10.97
C LEU A 287 -27.75 35.51 11.85
N TYR A 288 -28.52 35.24 12.90
CA TYR A 288 -28.30 34.10 13.79
C TYR A 288 -28.59 32.76 13.08
N PRO A 289 -27.83 31.68 13.36
CA PRO A 289 -26.56 31.68 14.09
C PRO A 289 -25.39 32.19 13.23
N ALA A 290 -25.32 31.83 11.93
CA ALA A 290 -24.32 32.33 10.99
C ALA A 290 -24.84 32.33 9.54
N LYS A 291 -25.95 33.05 9.27
CA LYS A 291 -26.53 33.16 7.92
C LYS A 291 -26.21 34.51 7.30
N LEU A 292 -25.80 34.55 6.04
CA LEU A 292 -25.61 35.80 5.30
C LEU A 292 -26.89 36.15 4.55
N SER A 293 -27.40 37.36 4.77
CA SER A 293 -28.53 37.91 4.04
C SER A 293 -28.14 39.22 3.37
N PHE A 294 -28.57 39.44 2.14
CA PHE A 294 -28.33 40.69 1.41
C PHE A 294 -29.41 40.91 0.36
N VAL A 295 -29.55 42.16 -0.08
CA VAL A 295 -30.48 42.56 -1.14
C VAL A 295 -29.83 42.31 -2.48
N ASN A 296 -30.48 41.52 -3.32
CA ASN A 296 -30.10 41.28 -4.71
C ASN A 296 -31.33 41.53 -5.60
N GLU A 297 -31.22 42.46 -6.55
CA GLU A 297 -32.29 42.75 -7.52
C GLU A 297 -33.64 43.09 -6.83
N GLY A 298 -33.59 43.78 -5.69
CA GLY A 298 -34.78 44.15 -4.90
C GLY A 298 -35.28 43.06 -3.94
N GLU A 299 -34.79 41.83 -4.04
CA GLU A 299 -35.18 40.73 -3.15
C GLU A 299 -34.12 40.43 -2.07
N ILE A 300 -34.58 40.13 -0.85
CA ILE A 300 -33.69 39.69 0.22
C ILE A 300 -33.39 38.19 0.03
N LYS A 301 -32.14 37.86 -0.23
CA LYS A 301 -31.66 36.47 -0.29
C LYS A 301 -30.93 36.11 1.00
N THR A 302 -31.05 34.86 1.44
CA THR A 302 -30.42 34.36 2.68
C THR A 302 -29.72 33.02 2.44
N PHE A 303 -28.46 32.94 2.86
CA PHE A 303 -27.58 31.78 2.65
C PHE A 303 -27.10 31.22 3.98
N HIS A 304 -27.12 29.88 4.07
CA HIS A 304 -26.75 29.14 5.28
C HIS A 304 -25.29 28.70 5.28
N CYS A 305 -24.66 28.59 4.10
CA CYS A 305 -23.27 28.21 3.95
C CYS A 305 -22.70 28.82 2.67
N LYS A 306 -21.36 28.91 2.59
CA LYS A 306 -20.65 29.47 1.45
C LYS A 306 -20.90 28.69 0.16
N GLN A 307 -21.10 27.37 0.24
CA GLN A 307 -21.37 26.51 -0.91
C GLN A 307 -22.66 26.91 -1.65
N LYS A 308 -23.77 27.10 -0.93
CA LYS A 308 -25.03 27.58 -1.52
C LYS A 308 -24.91 28.99 -2.11
N LEU A 309 -24.05 29.84 -1.53
CA LEU A 309 -23.75 31.14 -2.13
C LEU A 309 -22.97 30.98 -3.44
N LYS A 310 -21.97 30.09 -3.49
CA LYS A 310 -21.20 29.81 -4.73
C LYS A 310 -22.12 29.33 -5.86
N GLU A 311 -23.03 28.41 -5.57
CA GLU A 311 -24.04 27.92 -6.52
C GLU A 311 -24.94 29.06 -7.04
N PHE A 312 -25.41 29.93 -6.14
CA PHE A 312 -26.25 31.07 -6.51
C PHE A 312 -25.49 32.10 -7.36
N VAL A 313 -24.25 32.38 -6.99
CA VAL A 313 -23.38 33.33 -7.68
C VAL A 313 -22.98 32.82 -9.08
N ALA A 314 -22.82 31.50 -9.26
CA ALA A 314 -22.51 30.90 -10.56
C ALA A 314 -23.58 31.18 -11.63
N THR A 315 -24.83 31.39 -11.21
CA THR A 315 -25.95 31.73 -12.12
C THR A 315 -26.08 33.23 -12.41
N ARG A 316 -25.26 34.09 -11.78
CA ARG A 316 -25.38 35.56 -11.85
C ARG A 316 -24.02 36.22 -12.16
N PRO A 317 -23.74 36.58 -13.42
CA PRO A 317 -22.44 37.14 -13.83
C PRO A 317 -22.00 38.40 -13.07
N ALA A 318 -22.94 39.29 -12.73
CA ALA A 318 -22.65 40.51 -11.98
C ALA A 318 -22.15 40.23 -10.55
N LEU A 319 -22.83 39.32 -9.83
CA LEU A 319 -22.40 38.87 -8.51
C LEU A 319 -21.11 38.06 -8.57
N GLN A 320 -20.93 37.27 -9.63
CA GLN A 320 -19.71 36.47 -9.83
C GLN A 320 -18.48 37.35 -10.00
N LYS A 321 -18.59 38.41 -10.82
CA LYS A 321 -17.51 39.39 -10.97
C LYS A 321 -17.22 40.12 -9.66
N MET A 322 -18.26 40.49 -8.91
CA MET A 322 -18.14 41.20 -7.64
C MET A 322 -17.48 40.36 -6.54
N LEU A 323 -17.85 39.09 -6.41
CA LEU A 323 -17.41 38.22 -5.31
C LEU A 323 -16.26 37.28 -5.70
N LYS A 324 -15.65 37.47 -6.88
CA LYS A 324 -14.61 36.58 -7.41
C LYS A 324 -13.48 36.38 -6.41
N ASP A 325 -12.88 37.46 -5.92
CA ASP A 325 -11.67 37.36 -5.09
C ASP A 325 -11.95 36.71 -3.72
N VAL A 326 -13.13 36.97 -3.14
CA VAL A 326 -13.48 36.48 -1.79
C VAL A 326 -13.98 35.03 -1.80
N LEU A 327 -14.54 34.56 -2.92
CA LEU A 327 -15.04 33.19 -3.05
C LEU A 327 -13.95 32.16 -3.43
N HIS A 328 -12.81 32.60 -4.00
CA HIS A 328 -11.73 31.73 -4.51
C HIS A 328 -10.55 31.52 -3.55
N THR A 329 -10.46 32.24 -2.43
CA THR A 329 -9.32 32.19 -1.48
C THR A 329 -9.17 30.90 -0.66
N GLU A 330 -10.01 29.88 -0.87
CA GLU A 330 -9.97 28.61 -0.13
C GLU A 330 -9.17 27.50 -0.83
N THR A 331 -9.00 27.54 -2.15
CA THR A 331 -8.37 26.42 -2.89
C THR A 331 -6.86 26.33 -2.74
N GLN A 332 -6.17 27.36 -2.23
CA GLN A 332 -4.70 27.35 -2.12
C GLN A 332 -4.15 26.83 -0.78
N LYS A 333 -4.97 26.61 0.26
CA LYS A 333 -4.47 26.29 1.60
C LYS A 333 -4.39 24.79 1.94
N HIS A 334 -4.67 23.88 1.01
CA HIS A 334 -4.63 22.43 1.26
C HIS A 334 -3.56 21.68 0.44
N GLY A 335 -2.68 22.40 -0.28
CA GLY A 335 -1.66 21.80 -1.15
C GLY A 335 -0.23 21.69 -0.59
N HIS A 336 0.04 22.18 0.62
CA HIS A 336 1.41 22.20 1.16
C HIS A 336 1.49 21.62 2.55
N GLN A 337 1.29 20.31 2.68
CA GLN A 337 1.73 19.60 3.88
C GLN A 337 1.92 18.09 3.68
N TYR A 338 2.49 17.66 2.54
CA TYR A 338 3.15 16.34 2.43
C TYR A 338 4.32 16.43 1.47
N GLU A 339 5.35 17.17 1.88
CA GLU A 339 6.69 16.98 1.33
C GLU A 339 7.68 17.52 2.36
N ARG A 340 8.19 16.63 3.20
CA ARG A 340 9.49 16.74 3.86
C ARG A 340 9.84 15.43 4.56
N ARG A 341 10.72 14.69 3.86
CA ARG A 341 11.78 13.78 4.32
C ARG A 341 11.41 12.57 5.17
#